data_AF-A0A2V8MZW9-F1
#
_entry.id   AF-A0A2V8MZW9-F1
#
_cell.length_a   1.000
_cell.length_b   1.000
_cell.length_c   1.000
_cell.angle_alpha   90.00
_cell.angle_beta   90.00
_cell.angle_gamma   90.00
#
_symmetry.space_group_name_H-M   'P 1'
#
loop_
_entity.id
_entity.type
_entity.pdbx_description
1 polymer ?
#
loop_
_entity_poly.entity_id
_entity_poly.type
_entity_poly.pdbx_seq_one_letter_code
_entity_poly.pdbx_strand_id
1 'polypeptide(L)'
;MVDSVAMAESAIDPSRTFYRVVEKFWPGPLTIVTRAAPSLPANVTAGTETIGVRWPIAPFATALVSRFGTPITATSANRSGMPSAVTADEVRAHLDDAVDALVDGGVLPSRAGSTVLDLTADPPVLLREGPVMFETLAEFFG
;
A
#
# COMPACT_ATOMS: atom_id res chain seq x y z
N MET A 1 2.18 4.85 1.35
CA MET A 1 2.37 5.01 -0.10
C MET A 1 3.66 5.78 -0.32
N VAL A 2 4.39 5.41 -1.36
CA VAL A 2 5.68 6.01 -1.73
C VAL A 2 5.72 6.22 -3.25
N ASP A 3 6.71 6.97 -3.72
CA ASP A 3 6.92 7.24 -5.15
C ASP A 3 8.26 6.71 -5.70
N SER A 4 9.05 6.06 -4.84
CA SER A 4 10.39 5.57 -5.16
C SER A 4 10.84 4.54 -4.12
N VAL A 5 11.82 3.72 -4.47
CA VAL A 5 12.47 2.80 -3.52
C VAL A 5 13.18 3.58 -2.42
N ALA A 6 13.89 4.66 -2.76
CA ALA A 6 14.55 5.52 -1.78
C ALA A 6 13.57 6.12 -0.75
N MET A 7 12.37 6.52 -1.19
CA MET A 7 11.33 6.97 -0.26
C MET A 7 10.80 5.82 0.61
N ALA A 8 10.70 4.60 0.09
CA ALA A 8 10.34 3.43 0.90
C ALA A 8 11.33 3.18 2.04
N GLU A 9 12.63 3.26 1.74
CA GLU A 9 13.72 3.07 2.72
C GLU A 9 13.64 4.06 3.89
N SER A 10 13.05 5.24 3.70
CA SER A 10 12.83 6.20 4.80
C SER A 10 11.81 5.73 5.85
N ALA A 11 10.99 4.71 5.53
CA ALA A 11 9.90 4.23 6.36
C ALA A 11 10.05 2.75 6.78
N ILE A 12 11.05 2.03 6.28
CA ILE A 12 11.22 0.58 6.54
C ILE A 12 12.65 0.25 6.92
N ASP A 13 12.83 -0.95 7.47
CA ASP A 13 14.13 -1.62 7.55
C ASP A 13 14.19 -2.69 6.42
N PRO A 14 14.76 -2.36 5.25
CA PRO A 14 14.62 -3.17 4.05
C PRO A 14 15.51 -4.43 4.08
N SER A 15 14.93 -5.58 3.74
CA SER A 15 15.67 -6.82 3.56
C SER A 15 16.21 -6.98 2.12
N ARG A 16 17.15 -7.90 1.91
CA ARG A 16 17.59 -8.27 0.54
C ARG A 16 16.41 -8.77 -0.31
N THR A 17 15.47 -9.48 0.30
CA THR A 17 14.25 -9.96 -0.36
C THR A 17 13.35 -8.81 -0.79
N PHE A 18 13.23 -7.76 0.01
CA PHE A 18 12.49 -6.56 -0.36
C PHE A 18 12.96 -5.99 -1.71
N TYR A 19 14.27 -5.78 -1.87
CA TYR A 19 14.84 -5.24 -3.11
C TYR A 19 14.52 -6.12 -4.33
N ARG A 20 14.66 -7.44 -4.20
CA ARG A 20 14.33 -8.39 -5.28
C ARG A 20 12.85 -8.28 -5.69
N VAL A 21 11.95 -8.16 -4.71
CA VAL A 21 10.50 -8.09 -4.96
C VAL A 21 10.15 -6.76 -5.63
N VAL A 22 10.63 -5.63 -5.12
CA VAL A 22 10.27 -4.32 -5.68
C VAL A 22 10.82 -4.10 -7.09
N GLU A 23 11.99 -4.65 -7.41
CA GLU A 23 12.54 -4.62 -8.78
C GLU A 23 11.59 -5.24 -9.81
N LYS A 24 10.85 -6.28 -9.41
CA LYS A 24 9.94 -7.01 -10.31
C LYS A 24 8.52 -6.45 -10.30
N PHE A 25 8.01 -6.07 -9.14
CA PHE A 25 6.59 -5.82 -8.92
C PHE A 25 6.24 -4.34 -8.68
N TRP A 26 7.22 -3.46 -8.51
CA TRP A 26 7.00 -2.02 -8.34
C TRP A 26 7.48 -1.19 -9.52
N PRO A 27 6.81 -0.05 -9.82
CA PRO A 27 5.52 0.37 -9.27
C PRO A 27 4.39 -0.62 -9.64
N GLY A 28 3.41 -0.83 -8.76
CA GLY A 28 2.43 -1.90 -8.99
C GLY A 28 1.30 -2.07 -7.98
N PRO A 29 0.48 -3.11 -8.20
CA PRO A 29 -0.60 -3.51 -7.30
C PRO A 29 -0.13 -4.42 -6.15
N LEU A 30 1.16 -4.43 -5.82
CA LEU A 30 1.72 -5.19 -4.70
C LEU A 30 1.99 -4.27 -3.50
N THR A 31 1.41 -4.60 -2.34
CA THR A 31 1.80 -4.06 -1.04
C THR A 31 2.74 -5.05 -0.37
N ILE A 32 3.83 -4.55 0.20
CA ILE A 32 4.81 -5.35 0.93
C ILE A 32 4.72 -4.99 2.41
N VAL A 33 4.43 -5.98 3.25
CA VAL A 33 4.55 -5.87 4.71
C VAL A 33 5.98 -6.25 5.10
N THR A 34 6.64 -5.36 5.84
CA THR A 34 8.01 -5.55 6.29
C THR A 34 8.24 -4.83 7.62
N ARG A 35 9.45 -4.90 8.18
CA ARG A 35 9.83 -4.20 9.40
C ARG A 35 9.79 -2.69 9.18
N ALA A 36 9.12 -1.99 10.08
CA ALA A 36 9.07 -0.53 10.07
C ALA A 36 10.41 0.06 10.51
N ALA A 37 10.78 1.22 9.95
CA ALA A 37 11.94 1.95 10.45
C ALA A 37 11.72 2.34 11.93
N PRO A 38 12.74 2.26 12.82
CA PRO A 38 12.59 2.60 14.23
C PRO A 38 12.16 4.05 14.50
N SER A 39 12.37 4.94 13.53
CA SER A 39 11.97 6.35 13.58
C SER A 39 10.47 6.56 13.36
N LEU A 40 9.72 5.54 12.90
CA LEU A 40 8.29 5.68 12.67
C LEU A 40 7.51 5.72 13.98
N PRO A 41 6.56 6.66 14.11
CA PRO A 41 5.64 6.69 15.24
C PRO A 41 4.85 5.37 15.40
N ALA A 42 4.68 4.90 16.64
CA ALA A 42 4.01 3.62 16.94
C ALA A 42 2.54 3.56 16.49
N ASN A 43 1.87 4.70 16.36
CA ASN A 43 0.50 4.77 15.84
C ASN A 43 0.42 4.42 14.34
N VAL A 44 1.51 4.60 13.57
CA VAL A 44 1.56 4.22 12.15
C VAL A 44 1.60 2.70 12.00
N THR A 45 2.26 2.00 12.92
CA THR A 45 2.41 0.54 12.90
C THR A 45 1.35 -0.17 13.75
N ALA A 46 0.46 0.58 14.42
CA ALA A 46 -0.45 0.04 15.42
C ALA A 46 0.25 -0.84 16.49
N GLY A 47 1.53 -0.56 16.77
CA GLY A 47 2.34 -1.32 17.73
C GLY A 47 2.86 -2.68 17.23
N THR A 48 2.69 -3.05 15.96
CA THR A 48 3.16 -4.34 15.43
C THR A 48 4.63 -4.36 15.02
N GLU A 49 5.30 -3.20 15.02
CA GLU A 49 6.66 -3.00 14.47
C GLU A 49 6.77 -3.28 12.97
N THR A 50 5.65 -3.50 12.28
CA THR A 50 5.58 -3.78 10.85
C THR A 50 4.77 -2.73 10.13
N ILE A 51 5.03 -2.56 8.83
CA ILE A 51 4.32 -1.60 8.00
C ILE A 51 4.12 -2.15 6.58
N GLY A 52 2.95 -1.87 6.01
CA GLY A 52 2.66 -2.12 4.59
C GLY A 52 3.07 -0.93 3.72
N VAL A 53 3.99 -1.13 2.80
CA VAL A 53 4.44 -0.11 1.84
C VAL A 53 4.04 -0.50 0.42
N ARG A 54 3.75 0.50 -0.41
CA ARG A 54 3.38 0.34 -1.82
C ARG A 54 3.75 1.58 -2.62
N TRP A 55 4.33 1.36 -3.80
CA TRP A 55 4.42 2.33 -4.87
C TRP A 55 3.29 2.07 -5.90
N PRO A 56 2.20 2.86 -5.90
CA PRO A 56 1.06 2.60 -6.77
C PRO A 56 1.31 3.02 -8.23
N ILE A 57 0.68 2.32 -9.19
CA ILE A 57 0.52 2.79 -10.59
C ILE A 57 -0.80 3.56 -10.69
N ALA A 58 -0.89 4.70 -10.01
CA ALA A 58 -2.05 5.60 -10.11
C ALA A 58 -1.50 7.02 -10.26
N PRO A 59 -1.63 7.66 -11.45
CA PRO A 59 -0.96 8.93 -11.74
C PRO A 59 -1.21 10.01 -10.68
N PHE A 60 -2.46 10.12 -10.20
CA PHE A 60 -2.81 11.06 -9.15
C PHE A 60 -2.12 10.73 -7.82
N ALA A 61 -2.20 9.49 -7.35
CA ALA A 61 -1.61 9.08 -6.07
C ALA A 61 -0.08 9.24 -6.08
N THR A 62 0.58 8.85 -7.17
CA THR A 62 2.03 9.01 -7.33
C THR A 62 2.41 10.49 -7.36
N ALA A 63 1.69 11.32 -8.14
CA ALA A 63 1.96 12.76 -8.18
C ALA A 63 1.74 13.44 -6.83
N LEU A 64 0.71 13.03 -6.08
CA LEU A 64 0.43 13.54 -4.74
C LEU A 64 1.59 13.23 -3.78
N VAL A 65 2.04 11.98 -3.74
CA VAL A 65 3.17 11.57 -2.88
C VAL A 65 4.46 12.31 -3.28
N SER A 66 4.77 12.39 -4.58
CA SER A 66 5.94 13.12 -5.06
C SER A 66 5.90 14.61 -4.73
N ARG A 67 4.72 15.24 -4.80
CA ARG A 67 4.54 16.66 -4.44
C ARG A 67 4.66 16.88 -2.93
N PHE A 68 4.21 15.91 -2.13
CA PHE A 68 4.33 15.96 -0.66
C PHE A 68 5.78 15.73 -0.19
N GLY A 69 6.56 14.96 -0.95
CA GLY A 69 7.99 14.75 -0.72
C GLY A 69 8.33 13.79 0.42
N THR A 70 7.33 13.19 1.06
CA THR A 70 7.50 12.16 2.11
C THR A 70 6.43 11.07 1.97
N PRO A 71 6.61 9.88 2.57
CA PRO A 71 5.61 8.82 2.53
C PRO A 71 4.24 9.27 3.06
N ILE A 72 3.17 8.85 2.39
CA ILE A 72 1.79 9.13 2.82
C ILE A 72 1.12 7.85 3.33
N THR A 73 0.66 7.85 4.57
CA THR A 73 -0.19 6.77 5.10
C THR A 73 -1.57 6.83 4.45
N ALA A 74 -2.06 5.70 3.95
CA ALA A 74 -3.40 5.62 3.35
C ALA A 74 -4.04 4.27 3.64
N THR A 75 -5.33 4.30 3.99
CA THR A 75 -6.21 3.14 4.09
C THR A 75 -7.25 3.20 2.98
N SER A 76 -8.10 2.18 2.86
CA SER A 76 -9.27 2.27 1.99
C SER A 76 -10.21 3.40 2.48
N ALA A 77 -10.77 4.17 1.54
CA ALA A 77 -11.61 5.34 1.83
C ALA A 77 -13.05 4.91 2.16
N ASN A 78 -13.21 4.28 3.32
CA ASN A 78 -14.49 3.80 3.83
C ASN A 78 -14.46 3.74 5.36
N ARG A 79 -15.64 3.73 5.99
CA ARG A 79 -15.73 3.40 7.42
C ARG A 79 -15.36 1.94 7.64
N SER A 80 -14.74 1.64 8.78
CA SER A 80 -14.39 0.28 9.15
C SER A 80 -15.63 -0.64 9.06
N GLY A 81 -15.47 -1.80 8.42
CA GLY A 81 -16.55 -2.75 8.17
C GLY A 81 -17.41 -2.48 6.91
N MET A 82 -17.28 -1.31 6.27
CA MET A 82 -17.95 -1.04 4.99
C MET A 82 -17.12 -1.55 3.79
N PRO A 83 -17.76 -1.82 2.64
CA PRO A 83 -17.04 -2.08 1.40
C PRO A 83 -16.15 -0.89 1.01
N SER A 84 -15.00 -1.19 0.38
CA SER A 84 -14.14 -0.17 -0.21
C SER A 84 -14.91 0.65 -1.25
N ALA A 85 -14.85 1.97 -1.13
CA ALA A 85 -15.43 2.89 -2.10
C ALA A 85 -14.65 2.87 -3.42
N VAL A 86 -15.37 2.94 -4.56
CA VAL A 86 -14.79 3.02 -5.91
C VAL A 86 -15.19 4.26 -6.69
N THR A 87 -16.08 5.08 -6.12
CA THR A 87 -16.47 6.38 -6.68
C THR A 87 -16.38 7.45 -5.59
N ALA A 88 -16.24 8.71 -6.00
CA ALA A 88 -16.27 9.83 -5.07
C ALA A 88 -17.60 9.94 -4.32
N ASP A 89 -18.72 9.55 -4.94
CA ASP A 89 -20.03 9.54 -4.31
C ASP A 89 -20.13 8.49 -3.20
N GLU A 90 -19.56 7.30 -3.40
CA GLU A 90 -19.46 6.30 -2.33
C GLU A 90 -18.58 6.78 -1.18
N VAL A 91 -17.46 7.45 -1.47
CA VAL A 91 -16.62 8.06 -0.44
C VAL A 91 -17.41 9.09 0.36
N ARG A 92 -18.15 9.99 -0.31
CA ARG A 92 -19.00 10.99 0.34
C ARG A 92 -20.09 10.34 1.20
N ALA A 93 -20.74 9.29 0.69
CA ALA A 93 -21.75 8.56 1.45
C ALA A 93 -21.17 7.84 2.68
N HIS A 94 -19.95 7.32 2.59
CA HIS A 94 -19.30 6.62 3.69
C HIS A 94 -18.67 7.56 4.72
N LEU A 95 -17.98 8.61 4.28
CA LEU A 95 -17.16 9.44 5.15
C LEU A 95 -17.82 10.78 5.51
N ASP A 96 -18.82 11.22 4.73
CA ASP A 96 -19.56 12.47 4.97
C ASP A 96 -18.60 13.66 5.23
N ASP A 97 -18.87 14.47 6.25
CA ASP A 97 -18.02 15.62 6.64
C ASP A 97 -16.73 15.23 7.40
N ALA A 98 -16.36 13.94 7.45
CA ALA A 98 -15.16 13.48 8.17
C ALA A 98 -13.85 13.68 7.39
N VAL A 99 -13.89 14.27 6.20
CA VAL A 99 -12.71 14.52 5.35
C VAL A 99 -12.60 16.00 4.99
N ASP A 100 -11.40 16.56 5.10
CA ASP A 100 -11.14 17.96 4.76
C ASP A 100 -11.22 18.23 3.24
N ALA A 101 -10.98 17.20 2.44
CA ALA A 101 -10.99 17.28 0.99
C ALA A 101 -11.35 15.93 0.35
N LEU A 102 -12.02 16.00 -0.80
CA LEU A 102 -12.31 14.86 -1.67
C LEU A 102 -11.87 15.19 -3.09
N VAL A 103 -11.08 14.29 -3.69
CA VAL A 103 -10.68 14.40 -5.10
C VAL A 103 -11.40 13.34 -5.90
N ASP A 104 -12.20 13.78 -6.88
CA ASP A 104 -12.87 12.89 -7.81
C ASP A 104 -11.92 12.54 -8.98
N GLY A 105 -11.47 11.29 -8.99
CA GLY A 105 -10.64 10.71 -10.04
C GLY A 105 -11.40 9.79 -11.00
N GLY A 106 -12.74 9.78 -10.93
CA GLY A 106 -13.59 8.85 -11.65
C GLY A 106 -13.78 7.52 -10.92
N VAL A 107 -14.17 6.49 -11.68
CA VAL A 107 -14.52 5.16 -11.15
C VAL A 107 -13.30 4.25 -11.14
N LEU A 108 -13.00 3.62 -9.99
CA LEU A 108 -11.97 2.59 -9.95
C LEU A 108 -12.43 1.33 -10.70
N PRO A 109 -11.53 0.67 -11.46
CA PRO A 109 -11.89 -0.51 -12.26
C PRO A 109 -12.22 -1.75 -11.41
N SER A 110 -11.84 -1.74 -10.13
CA SER A 110 -12.09 -2.84 -9.21
C SER A 110 -12.15 -2.34 -7.77
N ARG A 111 -12.96 -3.02 -6.94
CA ARG A 111 -12.97 -2.87 -5.48
C ARG A 111 -11.82 -3.62 -4.80
N ALA A 112 -11.19 -4.55 -5.53
CA ALA A 112 -10.11 -5.37 -4.99
C ALA A 112 -8.92 -4.48 -4.62
N GLY A 113 -8.39 -4.69 -3.41
CA GLY A 113 -7.16 -4.03 -2.99
C GLY A 113 -5.93 -4.62 -3.69
N SER A 114 -4.76 -4.07 -3.38
CA SER A 114 -3.48 -4.67 -3.76
C SER A 114 -3.34 -6.10 -3.23
N THR A 115 -2.55 -6.92 -3.91
CA THR A 115 -1.98 -8.12 -3.30
C THR A 115 -1.12 -7.70 -2.11
N VAL A 116 -1.19 -8.42 -0.99
CA VAL A 116 -0.41 -8.10 0.22
C VAL A 116 0.52 -9.27 0.53
N LEU A 117 1.83 -9.03 0.40
CA LEU A 117 2.88 -10.00 0.67
C LEU A 117 3.64 -9.60 1.94
N ASP A 118 3.75 -10.52 2.89
CA ASP A 118 4.52 -10.35 4.11
C ASP A 118 5.93 -10.93 3.96
N LEU A 119 6.93 -10.06 4.10
CA LEU A 119 8.35 -10.39 4.07
C LEU A 119 8.98 -10.46 5.47
N THR A 120 8.18 -10.40 6.54
CA THR A 120 8.65 -10.56 7.92
C THR A 120 8.80 -12.02 8.33
N ALA A 121 8.21 -12.93 7.56
CA ALA A 121 8.33 -14.37 7.70
C ALA A 121 9.24 -14.97 6.60
N ASP A 122 9.80 -16.16 6.89
CA ASP A 122 10.55 -16.97 5.94
C ASP A 122 9.99 -18.43 5.98
N PRO A 123 9.35 -18.92 4.90
CA PRO A 123 9.14 -18.25 3.62
C PRO A 123 8.15 -17.06 3.71
N PRO A 124 8.17 -16.13 2.74
CA PRO A 124 7.18 -15.05 2.63
C PRO A 124 5.74 -15.56 2.62
N VAL A 125 4.82 -14.77 3.21
CA VAL A 125 3.41 -15.16 3.37
C VAL A 125 2.49 -14.24 2.57
N LEU A 126 1.60 -14.83 1.77
CA LEU A 126 0.53 -14.10 1.11
C LEU A 126 -0.59 -13.80 2.11
N LEU A 127 -0.74 -12.55 2.53
CA LEU A 127 -1.78 -12.13 3.48
C LEU A 127 -3.11 -11.81 2.81
N ARG A 128 -3.05 -11.32 1.57
CA ARG A 128 -4.25 -11.00 0.78
C ARG A 128 -3.98 -11.21 -0.70
N GLU A 129 -4.82 -11.99 -1.34
CA GLU A 129 -4.84 -12.13 -2.79
C GLU A 129 -5.39 -10.87 -3.47
N GLY A 130 -4.83 -10.55 -4.64
CA GLY A 130 -5.16 -9.35 -5.39
C GLY A 130 -4.64 -9.46 -6.83
N PRO A 131 -4.35 -8.35 -7.53
CA PRO A 131 -3.97 -8.39 -8.94
C PRO A 131 -2.64 -9.10 -9.26
N VAL A 132 -1.73 -9.22 -8.28
CA VAL A 132 -0.57 -10.13 -8.39
C VAL A 132 -1.00 -11.49 -7.88
N MET A 133 -1.07 -12.46 -8.78
CA MET A 133 -1.55 -13.82 -8.51
C MET A 133 -0.58 -14.61 -7.63
N PHE A 134 -1.12 -15.55 -6.85
CA PHE A 134 -0.31 -16.43 -6.01
C PHE A 134 0.73 -17.21 -6.83
N GLU A 135 0.34 -17.73 -7.99
CA GLU A 135 1.22 -18.51 -8.87
C GLU A 135 2.43 -17.68 -9.32
N THR A 136 2.21 -16.41 -9.65
CA THR A 136 3.29 -15.48 -10.02
C THR A 136 4.27 -15.26 -8.87
N LEU A 137 3.77 -15.18 -7.63
CA LEU A 137 4.62 -15.03 -6.44
C LEU A 137 5.36 -16.34 -6.14
N ALA A 138 4.68 -17.48 -6.21
CA ALA A 138 5.27 -18.80 -6.00
C ALA A 138 6.40 -19.05 -6.99
N GLU A 139 6.17 -18.84 -8.30
CA GLU A 139 7.21 -18.96 -9.34
C GLU A 139 8.42 -18.04 -9.09
N PHE A 140 8.18 -16.83 -8.56
CA PHE A 140 9.25 -15.89 -8.24
C PHE A 140 10.13 -16.33 -7.06
N PHE A 141 9.54 -17.01 -6.07
CA PHE A 141 10.25 -17.48 -4.89
C PHE A 141 10.83 -18.89 -5.04
N GLY A 142 10.34 -19.69 -5.98
CA GLY A 142 10.74 -21.08 -6.23
C GLY A 142 9.99 -22.08 -5.34
#